data_AF-A0A3C0NWE9-F1
#
_entry.id   AF-A0A3C0NWE9-F1
#
_cell.length_a   1.000
_cell.length_b   1.000
_cell.length_c   1.000
_cell.angle_alpha   90.00
_cell.angle_beta   90.00
_cell.angle_gamma   90.00
#
_symmetry.space_group_name_H-M   'P 1'
#
loop_
_entity.id
_entity.type
_entity.pdbx_description
1 polymer ?
#
loop_
_entity_poly.entity_id
_entity_poly.type
_entity_poly.pdbx_seq_one_letter_code
_entity_poly.pdbx_strand_id
1 'polypeptide(L)'
;MKILEHTPLWVKLVYANIRTRKSAIWMIISCIVFAFYSIPWSQLSGNPLVLKLFLIHDWTWSISMLPLTIWYWLALRWVDQHAAWKEV
;
A
#
# COMPACT_ATOMS: atom_id res chain seq x y z
N MET A 1 22.26 8.48 7.35
CA MET A 1 21.64 7.25 6.82
C MET A 1 22.35 6.06 7.46
N LYS A 2 21.86 5.49 8.57
CA LYS A 2 22.59 4.41 9.27
C LYS A 2 21.71 3.29 9.86
N ILE A 3 20.45 3.16 9.46
CA ILE A 3 19.54 2.14 10.03
C ILE A 3 19.18 1.03 9.02
N LEU A 4 19.66 1.12 7.77
CA LEU A 4 19.28 0.18 6.70
C LEU A 4 20.37 -0.86 6.33
N GLU A 5 21.44 -0.98 7.13
CA GLU A 5 22.55 -1.90 6.83
C GLU A 5 22.22 -3.36 7.24
N HIS A 6 21.40 -3.55 8.27
CA HIS A 6 20.94 -4.87 8.73
C HIS A 6 19.47 -5.17 8.44
N THR A 7 18.75 -4.26 7.78
CA THR A 7 17.37 -4.52 7.34
C THR A 7 17.36 -5.43 6.12
N PRO A 8 16.49 -6.45 6.07
CA PRO A 8 16.43 -7.35 4.94
C PRO A 8 15.91 -6.63 3.69
N LEU A 9 16.37 -7.06 2.51
CA LEU A 9 16.17 -6.37 1.22
C LEU A 9 14.70 -6.01 0.94
N TRP A 10 13.76 -6.92 1.21
CA TRP A 10 12.33 -6.71 1.01
C TRP A 10 11.74 -5.56 1.83
N VAL A 11 12.24 -5.34 3.05
CA VAL A 11 11.87 -4.21 3.91
C VAL A 11 12.58 -2.93 3.45
N LYS A 12 13.85 -3.05 3.06
CA LYS A 12 14.65 -1.93 2.54
C LYS A 12 14.05 -1.34 1.27
N LEU A 13 13.53 -2.17 0.36
CA LEU A 13 12.87 -1.72 -0.87
C LEU A 13 11.62 -0.88 -0.58
N VAL A 14 10.83 -1.31 0.39
CA VAL A 14 9.62 -0.61 0.82
C VAL A 14 9.95 0.75 1.47
N TYR A 15 10.94 0.75 2.37
CA TYR A 15 11.26 1.92 3.20
C TYR A 15 12.48 2.71 2.72
N ALA A 16 12.97 2.48 1.50
CA ALA A 16 14.15 3.16 0.95
C ALA A 16 14.00 4.69 0.99
N ASN A 17 12.78 5.20 0.75
CA ASN A 17 12.48 6.62 0.71
C ASN A 17 11.62 7.10 1.91
N ILE A 18 11.23 6.20 2.81
CA ILE A 18 10.30 6.50 3.91
C ILE A 18 11.10 6.64 5.20
N ARG A 19 11.06 7.83 5.79
CA ARG A 19 11.86 8.14 6.99
C ARG A 19 11.09 8.09 8.29
N THR A 20 9.76 8.17 8.24
CA THR A 20 8.92 8.23 9.45
C THR A 20 7.83 7.17 9.45
N ARG A 21 7.44 6.73 10.64
CA ARG A 21 6.31 5.82 10.85
C ARG A 21 5.01 6.38 10.27
N LYS A 22 4.79 7.70 10.42
CA LYS A 22 3.61 8.39 9.87
C LYS A 22 3.55 8.26 8.35
N SER A 23 4.65 8.51 7.64
CA SER A 23 4.70 8.35 6.18
C SER A 23 4.45 6.91 5.72
N ALA A 24 4.94 5.91 6.46
CA ALA A 24 4.67 4.50 6.17
C ALA A 24 3.17 4.17 6.23
N ILE A 25 2.50 4.63 7.29
CA ILE A 25 1.06 4.44 7.48
C ILE A 25 0.27 5.15 6.38
N TRP A 26 0.62 6.38 6.02
CA TRP A 26 0.00 7.10 4.91
C TRP A 26 0.13 6.37 3.57
N MET A 27 1.25 5.67 3.33
CA MET A 27 1.42 4.86 2.12
C MET A 27 0.47 3.66 2.13
N ILE A 28 0.37 2.92 3.24
CA ILE A 28 -0.56 1.79 3.36
C ILE A 28 -2.00 2.25 3.17
N ILE A 29 -2.39 3.37 3.79
CA ILE A 29 -3.73 3.94 3.63
C ILE A 29 -3.98 4.33 2.16
N SER A 30 -3.01 4.93 1.49
CA SER A 30 -3.11 5.27 0.06
C SER A 30 -3.31 4.03 -0.80
N CYS A 31 -2.58 2.93 -0.52
CA CYS A 31 -2.78 1.65 -1.19
C CYS A 31 -4.18 1.08 -0.96
N ILE A 32 -4.71 1.17 0.27
CA ILE A 32 -6.07 0.71 0.60
C ILE A 32 -7.12 1.54 -0.16
N VAL A 33 -6.99 2.87 -0.16
CA VAL A 33 -7.90 3.78 -0.89
C VAL A 33 -7.87 3.47 -2.40
N PHE A 34 -6.67 3.25 -2.96
CA PHE A 34 -6.54 2.84 -4.36
C PHE A 34 -7.13 1.45 -4.62
N ALA A 35 -6.98 0.50 -3.70
CA ALA A 35 -7.55 -0.83 -3.83
C ALA A 35 -9.08 -0.78 -3.87
N PHE A 36 -9.70 0.06 -3.02
CA PHE A 36 -11.13 0.32 -3.02
C PHE A 36 -11.60 1.06 -4.28
N TYR A 37 -10.83 2.03 -4.76
CA TYR A 37 -11.14 2.71 -6.02
C TYR A 37 -11.09 1.75 -7.22
N SER A 38 -10.14 0.82 -7.23
CA SER A 38 -10.02 -0.19 -8.29
C SER A 38 -11.10 -1.27 -8.28
N ILE A 39 -11.97 -1.31 -7.25
CA ILE A 39 -13.12 -2.23 -7.26
C ILE A 39 -14.02 -1.82 -8.42
N PRO A 40 -14.47 -2.75 -9.28
CA PRO A 40 -15.35 -2.43 -10.40
C PRO A 40 -16.76 -2.11 -9.90
N TRP A 41 -16.93 -0.90 -9.36
CA TRP A 41 -18.21 -0.31 -8.95
C TRP A 41 -19.18 -0.19 -10.13
N SER A 42 -18.65 -0.18 -11.35
CA SER A 42 -19.39 -0.24 -12.62
C SER A 42 -20.25 -1.50 -12.75
N GLN A 43 -19.83 -2.64 -12.20
CA GLN A 43 -20.62 -3.88 -12.20
C GLN A 43 -21.70 -3.88 -11.12
N LEU A 44 -21.50 -3.12 -10.04
CA LEU A 44 -22.44 -3.04 -8.91
C LEU A 44 -23.52 -1.97 -9.11
N SER A 45 -23.24 -0.94 -9.90
CA SER A 45 -24.15 0.17 -10.17
C SER A 45 -24.49 0.22 -11.65
N GLY A 46 -25.75 -0.08 -12.00
CA GLY A 46 -26.28 0.05 -13.37
C GLY A 46 -26.42 1.50 -13.87
N ASN A 47 -25.70 2.44 -13.26
CA ASN A 47 -25.81 3.87 -13.50
C ASN A 47 -24.74 4.32 -14.52
N PRO A 48 -25.11 4.89 -15.68
CA PRO A 48 -24.20 5.16 -16.80
C PRO A 48 -23.08 6.15 -16.48
N LEU A 49 -23.24 6.99 -15.45
CA LEU A 49 -22.21 7.91 -14.96
C LEU A 49 -21.04 7.18 -14.29
N VAL A 50 -21.33 6.08 -13.57
CA VAL A 50 -20.32 5.26 -12.88
C VAL A 50 -19.52 4.45 -13.89
N LEU A 51 -20.17 4.00 -14.97
CA LEU A 51 -19.57 3.29 -16.09
C LEU A 51 -18.58 4.16 -16.89
N LYS A 52 -18.79 5.48 -16.91
CA LYS A 52 -17.92 6.43 -17.63
C LYS A 52 -16.73 6.91 -16.78
N LEU A 53 -16.91 7.02 -15.45
CA LEU A 53 -15.83 7.38 -14.52
C LEU A 53 -14.90 6.20 -14.21
N PHE A 54 -15.45 5.00 -14.04
CA PHE A 54 -14.68 3.81 -13.73
C PHE A 54 -14.45 2.99 -15.00
N LEU A 55 -13.34 3.26 -15.68
CA LEU A 55 -12.85 2.46 -16.81
C LEU A 55 -12.43 1.04 -16.40
N ILE A 56 -12.28 0.78 -15.10
CA ILE A 56 -11.87 -0.53 -14.57
C ILE A 56 -13.08 -1.47 -14.58
N HIS A 57 -13.06 -2.44 -15.51
CA HIS A 57 -14.03 -3.53 -15.58
C HIS A 57 -13.53 -4.83 -14.90
N ASP A 58 -12.22 -4.91 -14.61
CA ASP A 58 -11.59 -6.14 -14.14
C ASP A 58 -11.13 -6.06 -12.68
N TRP A 59 -11.42 -7.13 -11.93
CA TRP A 59 -10.95 -7.33 -10.56
C TRP A 59 -9.43 -7.48 -10.44
N THR A 60 -8.72 -7.63 -11.56
CA THR A 60 -7.27 -7.80 -11.64
C THR A 60 -6.54 -6.73 -10.84
N TRP A 61 -6.90 -5.45 -11.00
CA TRP A 61 -6.21 -4.35 -10.31
C TRP A 61 -6.39 -4.38 -8.79
N SER A 62 -7.60 -4.69 -8.30
CA SER A 62 -7.84 -4.85 -6.86
C SER A 62 -7.12 -6.07 -6.29
N ILE A 63 -7.12 -7.19 -7.01
CA ILE A 63 -6.40 -8.41 -6.61
C ILE A 63 -4.89 -8.17 -6.60
N SER A 64 -4.35 -7.44 -7.57
CA SER A 64 -2.92 -7.06 -7.62
C SER A 64 -2.52 -6.11 -6.48
N MET A 65 -3.45 -5.31 -5.95
CA MET A 65 -3.19 -4.41 -4.81
C MET A 65 -3.13 -5.14 -3.46
N LEU A 66 -3.79 -6.29 -3.30
CA LEU A 66 -3.74 -7.08 -2.07
C LEU A 66 -2.33 -7.54 -1.67
N PRO A 67 -1.53 -8.20 -2.54
CA PRO A 67 -0.19 -8.65 -2.17
C PRO A 67 0.73 -7.46 -1.87
N LEU A 68 0.58 -6.33 -2.57
CA LEU A 68 1.31 -5.10 -2.26
C LEU A 68 0.97 -4.59 -0.85
N THR A 69 -0.31 -4.50 -0.53
CA THR A 69 -0.77 -4.03 0.79
C THR A 69 -0.28 -4.94 1.92
N ILE A 70 -0.35 -6.26 1.72
CA ILE A 70 0.18 -7.26 2.66
C ILE A 70 1.70 -7.10 2.81
N TRP A 71 2.42 -6.89 1.71
CA TRP A 71 3.87 -6.69 1.73
C TRP A 71 4.25 -5.42 2.51
N TYR A 72 3.62 -4.28 2.24
CA TYR A 72 3.85 -3.05 3.00
C TYR A 72 3.53 -3.21 4.48
N TRP A 73 2.44 -3.92 4.81
CA TRP A 73 2.04 -4.17 6.19
C TRP A 73 3.01 -5.11 6.93
N LEU A 74 3.44 -6.21 6.31
CA LEU A 74 4.46 -7.11 6.86
C LEU A 74 5.79 -6.38 7.07
N ALA A 75 6.18 -5.55 6.11
CA ALA A 75 7.37 -4.73 6.22
C ALA A 75 7.23 -3.73 7.39
N LEU A 76 6.07 -3.10 7.58
CA LEU A 76 5.82 -2.21 8.73
C LEU A 76 5.94 -2.96 10.05
N ARG A 77 5.31 -4.13 10.16
CA ARG A 77 5.36 -4.97 11.36
C ARG A 77 6.79 -5.40 11.68
N TRP A 78 7.59 -5.72 10.66
CA TRP A 78 9.00 -6.06 10.84
C TRP A 78 9.80 -4.88 11.39
N VAL A 79 9.62 -3.68 10.82
CA VAL A 79 10.29 -2.45 11.28
C VAL A 79 9.87 -2.12 12.72
N ASP A 80 8.56 -2.14 13.03
CA ASP A 80 8.07 -1.89 14.39
C ASP A 80 8.67 -2.88 15.42
N GLN A 81 9.02 -4.12 15.02
CA GLN A 81 9.62 -5.13 15.90
C GLN A 81 11.15 -5.08 16.01
N HIS A 82 11.88 -4.69 14.96
CA HIS A 82 13.35 -4.86 14.88
C HIS A 82 14.10 -3.53 14.77
N ALA A 83 13.46 -2.50 14.24
CA ALA A 83 14.04 -1.20 13.98
C ALA A 83 13.05 -0.15 14.47
N ALA A 84 12.92 -0.04 15.81
CA ALA A 84 12.12 0.99 16.44
C ALA A 84 12.39 2.31 15.72
N TRP A 85 11.35 2.88 15.11
CA TRP A 85 11.43 4.15 14.39
C TRP A 85 12.03 5.16 15.35
N LYS A 86 13.32 5.47 15.20
CA LYS A 86 13.96 6.49 16.02
C LYS A 86 13.25 7.80 15.68
N GLU A 87 12.37 8.20 16.59
CA GLU A 87 11.77 9.52 16.61
C GLU A 87 12.94 10.51 16.67
N VAL A 88 13.14 11.24 15.57
CA VAL A 88 13.95 12.45 15.55
C VAL A 88 12.99 13.61 15.71
#